data_AF-A0A847AJ37-F1
#
_entry.id   AF-A0A847AJ37-F1
#
_cell.length_a   1.000
_cell.length_b   1.000
_cell.length_c   1.000
_cell.angle_alpha   90.00
_cell.angle_beta   90.00
_cell.angle_gamma   90.00
#
_symmetry.space_group_name_H-M   'P 1'
#
loop_
_entity.id
_entity.type
_entity.pdbx_description
1 polymer ?
#
loop_
_entity_poly.entity_id
_entity_poly.type
_entity_poly.pdbx_seq_one_letter_code
_entity_poly.pdbx_strand_id
1 'polypeptide(L)' 'MNGIIDIFTENDYRKALDRFIELCSSEKSNEELKELLLLIDLMEKYERTNCGES' A
#
# COMPACT_ATOMS: atom_id res chain seq x y z
N MET A 1 -11.83 9.38 5.96
CA MET A 1 -10.65 8.56 5.60
C MET A 1 -10.25 8.94 4.18
N ASN A 2 -9.14 9.65 4.01
CA ASN A 2 -8.53 9.85 2.69
C ASN A 2 -7.58 8.67 2.44
N GLY A 3 -8.12 7.45 2.42
CA GLY A 3 -7.34 6.23 2.20
C GLY A 3 -6.99 6.07 0.73
N ILE A 4 -5.82 5.49 0.45
CA ILE A 4 -5.44 5.04 -0.89
C ILE A 4 -6.39 3.90 -1.27
N ILE A 5 -7.17 4.08 -2.33
CA ILE A 5 -8.16 3.09 -2.81
C ILE A 5 -7.66 2.28 -4.01
N ASP A 6 -6.64 2.78 -4.72
CA ASP A 6 -5.98 2.07 -5.83
C ASP A 6 -4.59 2.66 -6.09
N ILE A 7 -3.75 1.92 -6.83
CA ILE A 7 -2.37 2.30 -7.19
C ILE A 7 -2.22 2.15 -8.71
N PHE A 8 -2.16 3.27 -9.43
CA PHE A 8 -2.05 3.27 -10.90
C PHE A 8 -0.68 3.74 -11.40
N THR A 9 -0.05 4.66 -10.68
CA THR A 9 1.24 5.24 -11.07
C THR A 9 2.34 4.86 -10.08
N GLU A 10 3.60 4.98 -10.52
CA GLU A 10 4.74 4.80 -9.63
C GLU A 10 4.70 5.79 -8.44
N ASN A 11 4.17 7.00 -8.65
CA ASN A 11 4.00 7.97 -7.58
C ASN A 11 2.94 7.54 -6.55
N ASP A 12 1.87 6.89 -6.99
CA ASP A 12 0.87 6.31 -6.08
C ASP A 12 1.48 5.16 -5.28
N TYR A 13 2.30 4.34 -5.94
CA TYR A 13 3.02 3.24 -5.30
C TYR A 13 3.98 3.76 -4.23
N ARG A 14 4.76 4.82 -4.52
CA ARG A 14 5.64 5.46 -3.53
C ARG A 14 4.88 5.98 -2.32
N LYS A 15 3.73 6.64 -2.53
CA LYS A 15 2.87 7.11 -1.43
C LYS A 15 2.30 5.96 -0.59
N ALA A 16 1.89 4.87 -1.25
CA ALA A 16 1.42 3.67 -0.58
C ALA A 16 2.53 3.03 0.27
N LEU A 17 3.75 2.97 -0.27
CA LEU A 17 4.92 2.47 0.43
C LEU A 17 5.28 3.34 1.65
N ASP A 18 5.26 4.67 1.51
CA ASP A 18 5.50 5.59 2.63
C ASP A 18 4.49 5.35 3.76
N ARG A 19 3.21 5.21 3.40
CA ARG A 19 2.15 4.90 4.37
C ARG A 19 2.31 3.52 5.01
N PHE A 20 2.70 2.52 4.22
CA PHE A 20 2.99 1.18 4.72
C PHE A 20 4.12 1.18 5.76
N ILE A 21 5.20 1.93 5.50
CA ILE A 21 6.34 2.08 6.42
C ILE A 21 5.91 2.80 7.71
N GLU A 22 5.11 3.86 7.60
CA GLU A 22 4.55 4.58 8.74
C GLU A 22 3.72 3.64 9.63
N LEU A 23 2.79 2.89 9.04
CA LEU A 23 1.95 1.92 9.76
C LEU A 23 2.80 0.81 10.41
N CYS A 24 3.86 0.35 9.75
CA CYS A 24 4.77 -0.65 10.31
C CYS A 24 5.53 -0.18 11.55
N SER A 25 5.76 1.14 11.67
CA SER A 25 6.60 1.74 12.70
C SER A 25 5.89 1.95 14.06
N SER A 26 4.59 1.66 14.15
CA SER A 26 3.79 1.81 15.37
C SER A 26 2.97 0.57 15.72
N GLU A 27 2.52 0.50 16.99
CA GLU A 27 1.39 -0.34 17.36
C GLU A 27 0.15 0.10 16.59
N LYS A 28 -0.61 -0.87 16.08
CA LYS A 28 -1.74 -0.64 15.17
C LYS A 28 -3.04 -0.86 15.90
N SER A 29 -3.98 0.05 15.72
CA SER A 29 -5.39 -0.21 15.92
C SER A 29 -5.92 -1.23 14.90
N ASN A 30 -7.11 -1.79 15.15
CA ASN A 30 -7.76 -2.68 14.19
C ASN A 30 -8.00 -2.04 12.82
N GLU A 31 -8.24 -0.73 12.77
CA GLU A 31 -8.44 -0.01 11.51
C GLU A 31 -7.12 0.19 10.76
N GLU A 32 -6.04 0.51 11.47
CA GLU A 32 -4.69 0.59 10.87
C GLU A 32 -4.20 -0.77 10.38
N LEU A 33 -4.57 -1.86 11.04
CA LEU A 33 -4.28 -3.21 10.54
C LEU A 33 -5.04 -3.50 9.24
N LYS A 34 -6.31 -3.12 9.12
CA LYS A 34 -7.07 -3.25 7.87
C LYS A 34 -6.47 -2.40 6.76
N GLU A 35 -6.06 -1.18 7.07
CA GLU A 35 -5.38 -0.30 6.13
C GLU A 35 -4.07 -0.92 5.62
N LEU A 36 -3.25 -1.47 6.53
CA LEU A 36 -2.01 -2.15 6.18
C LEU A 36 -2.26 -3.34 5.22
N LEU A 37 -3.25 -4.18 5.54
CA LEU A 37 -3.60 -5.33 4.69
C LEU A 37 -4.10 -4.89 3.30
N LEU A 38 -4.87 -3.80 3.23
CA LEU A 38 -5.31 -3.24 1.96
C LEU A 38 -4.12 -2.70 1.14
N LEU A 39 -3.19 -1.99 1.78
CA LEU A 39 -2.00 -1.46 1.09
C LEU A 39 -1.14 -2.59 0.50
N ILE A 40 -0.96 -3.70 1.22
CA ILE A 40 -0.25 -4.88 0.71
C ILE A 40 -0.91 -5.40 -0.57
N ASP A 41 -2.22 -5.63 -0.55
CA ASP A 41 -2.95 -6.15 -1.73
C ASP A 41 -2.84 -5.21 -2.94
N LEU A 42 -2.99 -3.91 -2.72
CA LEU A 42 -2.88 -2.90 -3.78
C LEU A 42 -1.47 -2.82 -4.36
N MET A 43 -0.44 -2.88 -3.51
CA MET A 43 0.96 -2.83 -3.95
C MET A 43 1.33 -4.08 -4.74
N GLU A 44 0.95 -5.27 -4.27
CA GLU A 44 1.17 -6.51 -5.02
C GLU A 44 0.45 -6.51 -6.37
N LYS A 45 -0.79 -5.99 -6.43
CA LYS A 45 -1.54 -5.85 -7.69
C LYS A 45 -0.79 -4.95 -8.68
N TYR A 46 -0.25 -3.83 -8.21
CA TYR A 46 0.57 -2.94 -9.03
C TYR A 46 1.84 -3.64 -9.53
N GLU A 47 2.57 -4.33 -8.65
CA GLU A 47 3.80 -5.06 -8.99
C GLU A 47 3.57 -6.17 -10.01
N ARG A 48 2.53 -6.99 -9.83
CA ARG A 48 2.16 -8.03 -10.80
C ARG A 48 1.91 -7.46 -12.20
N THR A 49 1.35 -6.26 -12.27
CA THR A 49 0.98 -5.61 -13.53
C THR A 49 2.18 -4.91 -14.18
N ASN A 50 3.10 -4.35 -13.40
CA ASN A 50 4.13 -3.42 -13.91
C ASN A 50 5.57 -3.90 -13.73
N CYS A 51 5.82 -4.91 -12.89
CA CYS A 51 7.16 -5.41 -12.54
C CYS A 51 7.35 -6.91 -12.82
N GLY A 52 6.30 -7.62 -13.25
CA GLY A 52 6.32 -9.07 -13.49
C GLY A 52 6.94 -9.52 -14.83
N GLU A 53 7.39 -8.59 -15.67
CA GLU A 53 8.13 -8.91 -16.91
C GLU A 53 9.63 -8.79 -16.63
N SER A 54 10.23 -9.86 -16.09
CA SER A 54 11.69 -10.04 -16.00
C SER A 54 12.05 -11.50 -16.18
#